data_AF-A0A5C7Q1N7-F1
#
_entry.id   AF-A0A5C7Q1N7-F1
#
_cell.length_a   1.000
_cell.length_b   1.000
_cell.length_c   1.000
_cell.angle_alpha   90.00
_cell.angle_beta   90.00
_cell.angle_gamma   90.00
#
_symmetry.space_group_name_H-M   'P 1'
#
loop_
_entity.id
_entity.type
_entity.pdbx_description
1 polymer ?
#
loop_
_entity_poly.entity_id
_entity_poly.type
_entity_poly.pdbx_seq_one_letter_code
_entity_poly.pdbx_strand_id
1 'polypeptide(L)'
;MSPKATRWSPVAETTSPASLARHAAATTLRSASATLARLARRLATRSARHRTDPRLEFYAEAGAPEGALYLDGQLIGWLPGVTRL
;
A
#
# COMPACT_ATOMS: atom_id res chain seq x y z
N MET A 1 43.55 21.70 -36.56
CA MET A 1 42.76 21.76 -35.31
C MET A 1 42.90 20.41 -34.63
N SER A 2 43.63 20.32 -33.53
CA SER A 2 43.88 19.05 -32.82
C SER A 2 42.76 18.77 -31.82
N PRO A 3 42.16 17.57 -31.80
CA PRO A 3 41.13 17.23 -30.82
C PRO A 3 41.78 17.05 -29.45
N LYS A 4 41.38 17.88 -28.48
CA LYS A 4 41.77 17.77 -27.07
C LYS A 4 41.06 16.56 -26.48
N ALA A 5 41.76 15.43 -26.40
CA ALA A 5 41.25 14.24 -25.73
C ALA A 5 41.06 14.54 -24.24
N THR A 6 39.82 14.71 -23.80
CA THR A 6 39.42 14.67 -22.40
C THR A 6 39.58 13.25 -21.90
N ARG A 7 40.81 12.91 -21.52
CA ARG A 7 41.13 11.66 -20.82
C ARG A 7 40.47 11.73 -19.45
N TRP A 8 39.25 11.22 -19.33
CA TRP A 8 38.63 10.92 -18.04
C TRP A 8 39.55 9.92 -17.34
N SER A 9 40.37 10.41 -16.42
CA SER A 9 41.14 9.55 -15.53
C SER A 9 40.20 9.16 -14.40
N PRO A 10 39.87 7.88 -14.21
CA PRO A 10 39.30 7.48 -12.95
C PRO A 10 40.38 7.81 -11.91
N VAL A 11 40.10 8.79 -11.05
CA VAL A 11 40.80 8.86 -9.77
C VAL A 11 40.50 7.51 -9.15
N ALA A 12 41.53 6.68 -8.98
CA ALA A 12 41.40 5.47 -8.20
C ALA A 12 41.00 5.96 -6.80
N GLU A 13 39.69 5.92 -6.52
CA GLU A 13 39.18 6.08 -5.17
C GLU A 13 39.78 4.93 -4.40
N THR A 14 40.87 5.23 -3.69
CA THR A 14 41.42 4.30 -2.72
C THR A 14 40.28 3.96 -1.77
N THR A 15 40.04 2.66 -1.58
CA THR A 15 39.01 2.15 -0.67
C THR A 15 39.31 2.66 0.74
N SER A 16 38.79 3.85 1.04
CA SER A 16 38.90 4.45 2.35
C SER A 16 37.96 3.71 3.30
N PRO A 17 38.35 3.46 4.56
CA PRO A 17 37.44 2.90 5.55
C PRO A 17 36.13 3.70 5.66
N ALA A 18 36.15 5.01 5.38
CA ALA A 18 34.95 5.83 5.30
C ALA A 18 34.02 5.46 4.13
N SER A 19 34.56 5.09 2.96
CA SER A 19 33.74 4.65 1.82
C SER A 19 33.11 3.29 2.11
N LEU A 20 33.84 2.36 2.72
CA LEU A 20 33.29 1.06 3.15
C LEU A 20 32.18 1.24 4.19
N ALA A 21 32.39 2.10 5.19
CA ALA A 21 31.37 2.41 6.19
C ALA A 21 30.10 3.01 5.55
N ARG A 22 30.27 3.93 4.57
CA ARG A 22 29.15 4.50 3.82
C ARG A 22 28.39 3.46 3.00
N HIS A 23 29.10 2.53 2.36
CA HIS A 23 28.48 1.43 1.61
C HIS A 23 27.73 0.49 2.55
N ALA A 24 28.32 0.13 3.69
CA ALA A 24 27.67 -0.68 4.72
C ALA A 24 26.39 -0.01 5.24
N ALA A 25 26.46 1.26 5.61
CA ALA A 25 25.29 2.04 6.03
C ALA A 25 24.20 2.08 4.95
N ALA A 26 24.58 2.29 3.68
CA ALA A 26 23.64 2.28 2.57
C ALA A 26 23.00 0.89 2.36
N THR A 27 23.76 -0.20 2.51
CA THR A 27 23.19 -1.56 2.42
C THR A 27 22.23 -1.86 3.56
N THR A 28 22.56 -1.45 4.78
CA THR A 28 21.68 -1.60 5.96
C THR A 28 20.40 -0.80 5.80
N LEU A 29 20.50 0.45 5.32
CA LEU A 29 19.32 1.27 5.09
C LEU A 29 18.42 0.66 4.00
N ARG A 30 19.01 0.21 2.88
CA ARG A 30 18.25 -0.44 1.80
C ARG A 30 17.58 -1.73 2.27
N SER A 31 18.25 -2.54 3.08
CA SER A 31 17.66 -3.77 3.60
C SER A 31 16.51 -3.47 4.57
N ALA A 32 16.67 -2.49 5.47
CA ALA A 32 15.62 -2.04 6.38
C ALA A 32 14.39 -1.47 5.63
N SER A 33 14.59 -0.68 4.57
CA SER A 33 13.48 -0.21 3.74
C SER A 33 12.75 -1.36 3.05
N ALA A 34 13.49 -2.37 2.55
CA ALA A 34 12.89 -3.52 1.90
C ALA A 34 12.07 -4.40 2.86
N THR A 35 12.53 -4.59 4.09
CA THR A 35 11.78 -5.32 5.12
C THR A 35 10.51 -4.57 5.51
N LEU A 36 10.59 -3.26 5.73
CA LEU A 36 9.42 -2.42 6.03
C LEU A 36 8.39 -2.46 4.89
N ALA A 37 8.83 -2.35 3.63
CA ALA A 37 7.94 -2.44 2.48
C ALA A 37 7.23 -3.82 2.38
N ARG A 38 7.92 -4.91 2.74
CA ARG A 38 7.30 -6.25 2.79
C ARG A 38 6.25 -6.33 3.89
N LEU A 39 6.52 -5.77 5.08
CA LEU A 39 5.56 -5.72 6.18
C LEU A 39 4.33 -4.88 5.84
N ALA A 40 4.54 -3.70 5.24
CA ALA A 40 3.45 -2.85 4.77
C ALA A 40 2.53 -3.56 3.77
N ARG A 41 3.10 -4.28 2.80
CA ARG A 41 2.31 -5.11 1.86
C ARG A 41 1.52 -6.21 2.57
N ARG A 42 2.13 -6.92 3.53
CA ARG A 42 1.43 -7.95 4.31
C ARG A 42 0.26 -7.36 5.09
N LEU A 43 0.45 -6.21 5.73
CA LEU A 43 -0.61 -5.51 6.45
C LEU A 43 -1.71 -5.01 5.52
N ALA A 44 -1.35 -4.44 4.36
CA ALA A 44 -2.31 -3.98 3.36
C ALA A 44 -3.16 -5.15 2.82
N THR A 45 -2.56 -6.30 2.51
CA THR A 45 -3.33 -7.50 2.09
C THR A 45 -4.25 -8.01 3.19
N ARG A 46 -3.86 -7.92 4.47
CA ARG A 46 -4.72 -8.26 5.60
C ARG A 46 -5.88 -7.27 5.75
N SER A 47 -5.62 -5.97 5.62
CA SER A 47 -6.66 -4.94 5.65
C SER A 47 -7.64 -5.07 4.50
N ALA A 48 -7.17 -5.41 3.29
CA ALA A 48 -8.04 -5.69 2.15
C ALA A 48 -8.98 -6.88 2.40
N ARG A 49 -8.50 -7.95 3.05
CA ARG A 49 -9.35 -9.07 3.50
C ARG A 49 -10.34 -8.70 4.60
N HIS A 50 -10.05 -7.68 5.40
CA HIS A 50 -11.00 -7.18 6.39
C HIS A 50 -12.00 -6.20 5.77
N ARG A 51 -11.67 -5.57 4.63
CA ARG A 51 -12.59 -4.66 3.94
C ARG A 51 -13.74 -5.37 3.21
N THR A 52 -13.67 -6.69 3.07
CA THR A 52 -14.83 -7.52 2.71
C THR A 52 -15.77 -7.75 3.91
N ASP A 53 -15.64 -6.99 4.99
CA ASP A 53 -16.68 -6.93 6.01
C ASP A 53 -17.95 -6.40 5.32
N PRO A 54 -19.03 -7.19 5.29
CA PRO A 54 -20.25 -6.83 4.58
C PRO A 54 -20.75 -5.44 5.04
N ARG A 55 -20.74 -4.45 4.14
CA ARG A 55 -21.35 -3.14 4.41
C ARG A 55 -22.85 -3.29 4.27
N LEU A 56 -23.53 -3.33 5.40
CA LEU A 56 -24.98 -3.35 5.48
C LEU A 56 -25.51 -1.93 5.20
N GLU A 57 -26.19 -1.74 4.07
CA GLU A 57 -26.84 -0.47 3.73
C GLU A 57 -28.36 -0.61 3.91
N PHE A 58 -28.96 0.26 4.73
CA PHE A 58 -30.40 0.33 4.97
C PHE A 58 -30.97 1.55 4.26
N TYR A 59 -31.91 1.32 3.33
CA TYR A 59 -32.62 2.37 2.63
C TYR A 59 -34.03 2.52 3.25
N ALA A 60 -34.26 3.64 3.94
CA ALA A 60 -35.51 4.00 4.61
C ALA A 60 -36.21 5.21 3.97
N GLU A 61 -35.89 5.52 2.72
CA GLU A 61 -36.45 6.67 2.01
C GLU A 61 -37.53 6.21 1.02
N ALA A 62 -38.58 7.03 0.88
CA ALA A 62 -39.93 6.70 0.39
C ALA A 62 -40.08 6.23 -1.08
N GLY A 63 -39.07 5.57 -1.65
CA GLY A 63 -39.09 4.89 -2.95
C GLY A 63 -38.35 3.55 -2.99
N ALA A 64 -37.66 3.14 -1.91
CA ALA A 64 -37.17 1.78 -1.75
C ALA A 64 -38.23 0.96 -0.98
N PRO A 65 -38.53 -0.29 -1.36
CA PRO A 65 -39.60 -1.02 -0.68
C PRO A 65 -39.16 -1.31 0.76
N GLU A 66 -40.06 -1.04 1.71
CA GLU A 66 -39.77 -0.98 3.14
C GLU A 66 -39.06 -2.26 3.64
N GLY A 67 -37.95 -2.11 4.38
CA GLY A 67 -37.26 -3.23 5.03
C GLY A 67 -36.34 -4.06 4.11
N ALA A 68 -36.05 -3.62 2.89
CA ALA A 68 -35.09 -4.26 2.00
C ALA A 68 -33.64 -4.15 2.54
N LEU A 69 -32.97 -5.29 2.64
CA LEU A 69 -31.58 -5.39 3.07
C LEU A 69 -30.66 -5.58 1.87
N TYR A 70 -29.67 -4.70 1.72
CA TYR A 70 -28.69 -4.80 0.65
C TYR A 70 -27.30 -5.12 1.19
N LEU A 71 -26.61 -5.98 0.43
CA LEU A 71 -25.21 -6.31 0.62
C LEU A 71 -24.47 -6.03 -0.68
N ASP A 72 -23.52 -5.08 -0.66
CA ASP A 72 -22.80 -4.63 -1.85
C ASP A 72 -23.74 -4.24 -3.02
N GLY A 73 -24.88 -3.64 -2.69
CA GLY A 73 -25.91 -3.24 -3.67
C GLY A 73 -26.78 -4.40 -4.18
N GLN A 74 -26.62 -5.62 -3.68
CA GLN A 74 -27.50 -6.76 -3.98
C GLN A 74 -28.54 -6.95 -2.89
N LEU A 75 -29.82 -7.10 -3.26
CA LEU A 75 -30.90 -7.40 -2.32
C LEU A 75 -30.72 -8.81 -1.75
N ILE A 76 -30.46 -8.90 -0.44
CA ILE A 76 -30.22 -10.18 0.25
C ILE A 76 -31.40 -10.63 1.13
N GLY A 77 -32.37 -9.74 1.39
CA GLY A 77 -33.55 -10.13 2.17
C GLY A 77 -34.42 -8.96 2.58
N TRP A 78 -35.46 -9.29 3.35
CA TRP A 78 -36.46 -8.36 3.83
C TRP A 78 -36.60 -8.54 5.34
N LEU A 79 -36.55 -7.45 6.12
CA LEU A 79 -36.76 -7.49 7.56
C LEU A 79 -38.19 -7.03 7.90
N PRO A 80 -39.11 -7.95 8.22
CA PRO A 80 -40.49 -7.58 8.49
C PRO A 80 -40.61 -6.82 9.82
N GLY A 81 -41.33 -5.69 9.81
CA GLY A 81 -41.76 -4.98 11.02
C GLY A 81 -40.79 -3.96 11.61
N VAL A 82 -39.74 -3.54 10.88
CA VAL A 82 -38.79 -2.52 11.36
C VAL A 82 -39.10 -1.16 10.72
N THR A 83 -39.74 -0.27 11.49
CA THR A 83 -40.08 1.10 11.04
C THR A 83 -39.01 2.14 11.41
N ARG A 84 -38.04 1.78 12.27
CA ARG A 84 -36.86 2.61 12.63
C ARG A 84 -35.84 1.79 13.44
N LEU A 85 -34.54 2.00 13.20
CA LEU A 85 -33.43 1.67 14.10
C LEU A 85 -32.80 2.97 14.62
#